data_AF-A0A1R4EG35-F1
#
_entry.id   AF-A0A1R4EG35-F1
#
_cell.length_a   1.000
_cell.length_b   1.000
_cell.length_c   1.000
_cell.angle_alpha   90.00
_cell.angle_beta   90.00
_cell.angle_gamma   90.00
#
_symmetry.space_group_name_H-M   'P 1'
#
loop_
_entity.id
_entity.type
_entity.pdbx_description
1 polymer ?
#
loop_
_entity_poly.entity_id
_entity_poly.type
_entity_poly.pdbx_seq_one_letter_code
_entity_poly.pdbx_strand_id
1 'polypeptide(L)'
;MNRPGIVGDSTLQENTTMKTRNYTPEMKERAVRMLIEAKDDYPSTWSAIKAIAPKIGCTPETLRSWHKNHVDKTIPANIQAQSQAERIKELERENRELKQANEIIKKAAAFFAQAELDRKPK
;
A
#
# COMPACT_ATOMS: atom_id res chain seq x y z
N MET A 1 19.57 44.36 41.75
CA MET A 1 19.20 43.02 42.25
C MET A 1 19.25 42.03 41.09
N ASN A 2 20.21 41.12 41.13
CA ASN A 2 20.32 39.96 40.23
C ASN A 2 19.24 38.92 40.53
N ARG A 3 18.66 38.29 39.50
CA ARG A 3 18.11 36.91 39.47
C ARG A 3 17.68 36.54 38.02
N PRO A 4 17.66 35.24 37.66
CA PRO A 4 18.59 34.67 36.68
C PRO A 4 17.92 34.12 35.41
N GLY A 5 18.74 33.77 34.43
CA GLY A 5 18.34 33.23 33.13
C GLY A 5 17.49 31.98 33.21
N ILE A 6 16.43 31.97 32.38
CA ILE A 6 15.67 30.77 32.06
C ILE A 6 16.41 30.07 30.94
N VAL A 7 17.08 29.00 31.34
CA VAL A 7 17.69 27.98 30.50
C VAL A 7 16.58 27.03 30.04
N GLY A 8 16.57 26.70 28.75
CA GLY A 8 16.14 25.40 28.23
C GLY A 8 14.64 25.16 28.06
N ASP A 9 14.16 25.24 26.82
CA ASP A 9 13.75 24.02 26.11
C ASP A 9 13.88 24.27 24.60
N SER A 10 15.14 24.29 24.13
CA SER A 10 15.39 24.04 22.73
C SER A 10 15.08 22.56 22.52
N THR A 11 13.86 22.25 22.08
CA THR A 11 13.51 20.95 21.51
C THR A 11 14.33 20.77 20.23
N LEU A 12 15.61 20.49 20.40
CA LEU A 12 16.50 20.02 19.35
C LEU A 12 15.97 18.64 19.01
N GLN A 13 15.28 18.55 17.87
CA GLN A 13 15.20 17.32 17.12
C GLN A 13 16.66 16.88 16.91
N GLU A 14 17.09 15.93 17.73
CA GLU A 14 18.38 15.28 17.58
C GLU A 14 18.32 14.54 16.26
N ASN A 15 18.79 15.23 15.22
CA ASN A 15 18.99 14.68 13.90
C ASN A 15 20.06 13.60 14.06
N THR A 16 19.61 12.37 14.33
CA THR A 16 20.47 11.22 14.50
C THR A 16 21.33 11.09 13.25
N THR A 17 22.60 11.44 13.43
CA THR A 17 23.68 11.26 12.47
C THR A 17 23.47 9.94 11.71
N MET A 18 23.29 10.02 10.39
CA MET A 18 23.19 8.87 9.51
C MET A 18 24.56 8.16 9.46
N LYS A 19 24.88 7.44 10.53
CA LYS A 19 25.91 6.40 10.51
C LYS A 19 25.40 5.36 9.54
N THR A 20 26.03 5.24 8.37
CA THR A 20 25.79 4.14 7.43
C THR A 20 26.14 2.84 8.16
N ARG A 21 25.17 2.29 8.89
CA ARG A 21 25.32 0.98 9.53
C ARG A 21 25.37 -0.01 8.38
N ASN A 22 26.55 -0.55 8.09
CA ASN A 22 26.72 -1.62 7.13
C ASN A 22 26.02 -2.87 7.68
N TYR A 23 24.73 -3.01 7.36
CA TYR A 23 23.97 -4.22 7.70
C TYR A 23 24.43 -5.36 6.79
N THR A 24 24.96 -6.42 7.40
CA THR A 24 25.39 -7.62 6.67
C THR A 24 24.20 -8.32 6.01
N PRO A 25 24.40 -9.04 4.90
CA PRO A 25 23.31 -9.79 4.26
C PRO A 25 22.66 -10.80 5.22
N GLU A 26 23.45 -11.43 6.08
CA GLU A 26 22.94 -12.36 7.11
C GLU A 26 22.00 -11.68 8.11
N MET A 27 22.32 -10.47 8.56
CA MET A 27 21.42 -9.70 9.44
C MET A 27 20.10 -9.37 8.75
N LYS A 28 20.16 -8.98 7.46
CA LYS A 28 18.96 -8.68 6.68
C LYS A 28 18.07 -9.90 6.53
N GLU A 29 18.65 -11.04 6.16
CA GLU A 29 17.92 -12.28 5.96
C GLU A 29 17.31 -12.79 7.27
N ARG A 30 18.08 -12.75 8.37
CA ARG A 30 17.59 -13.11 9.70
C ARG A 30 16.41 -12.23 10.14
N ALA A 31 16.51 -10.92 9.90
CA ALA A 31 15.45 -9.98 10.28
C ALA A 31 14.16 -10.19 9.47
N VAL A 32 14.29 -10.45 8.17
CA VAL A 32 13.15 -10.75 7.30
C VAL A 32 12.52 -12.09 7.65
N ARG A 33 13.33 -13.13 7.92
CA ARG A 33 12.84 -14.45 8.36
C ARG A 33 12.03 -14.33 9.65
N MET A 34 12.59 -13.67 10.65
CA MET A 34 11.91 -13.44 11.92
C MET A 34 10.60 -12.65 11.75
N LEU A 35 10.54 -11.70 10.81
CA LEU A 35 9.31 -10.98 10.48
C LEU A 35 8.25 -11.87 9.82
N ILE A 36 8.64 -12.77 8.93
CA ILE A 36 7.73 -13.70 8.26
C ILE A 36 7.15 -14.69 9.26
N GLU A 37 7.99 -15.23 10.16
CA GLU A 37 7.57 -16.15 11.22
C GLU A 37 6.62 -15.48 12.21
N ALA A 38 6.92 -14.25 12.62
CA ALA A 38 6.12 -13.53 13.59
C ALA A 38 4.87 -12.86 12.99
N LYS A 39 4.69 -12.81 11.66
CA LYS A 39 3.63 -11.97 11.06
C LYS A 39 2.22 -12.37 11.53
N ASP A 40 2.01 -13.66 11.81
CA ASP A 40 0.71 -14.22 12.17
C ASP A 40 0.38 -14.02 13.66
N ASP A 41 1.39 -13.71 14.49
CA ASP A 41 1.22 -13.40 15.92
C ASP A 41 0.83 -11.94 16.18
N TYR A 42 0.87 -11.07 15.16
CA TYR A 42 0.56 -9.64 15.30
C TYR A 42 -0.64 -9.25 14.43
N PRO A 43 -1.42 -8.24 14.85
CA PRO A 43 -2.60 -7.78 14.09
C PRO A 43 -2.24 -7.13 12.75
N SER A 44 -0.97 -6.79 12.51
CA SER A 44 -0.50 -6.15 11.28
C SER A 44 1.00 -6.34 11.10
N THR A 45 1.45 -6.43 9.85
CA THR A 45 2.88 -6.47 9.50
C THR A 45 3.65 -5.29 10.08
N TRP A 46 3.06 -4.10 10.11
CA TRP A 46 3.69 -2.91 10.71
C TRP A 46 3.91 -3.04 12.22
N SER A 47 3.01 -3.73 12.92
CA SER A 47 3.14 -3.99 14.36
C SER A 47 4.28 -4.99 14.62
N ALA A 48 4.35 -6.06 13.82
CA ALA A 48 5.47 -7.01 13.85
C ALA A 48 6.82 -6.32 13.53
N ILE A 49 6.86 -5.45 12.52
CA ILE A 49 8.07 -4.67 12.16
C ILE A 49 8.53 -3.81 13.35
N LYS A 50 7.62 -3.09 14.01
CA LYS A 50 7.95 -2.27 15.18
C LYS A 50 8.49 -3.11 16.34
N ALA A 51 7.96 -4.32 16.54
CA ALA A 51 8.39 -5.22 17.60
C ALA A 51 9.76 -5.89 17.31
N ILE A 52 10.08 -6.14 16.03
CA ILE A 52 11.29 -6.87 15.62
C ILE A 52 12.48 -5.96 15.34
N ALA A 53 12.26 -4.77 14.77
CA ALA A 53 13.32 -3.79 14.48
C ALA A 53 14.28 -3.53 15.66
N PRO A 54 13.81 -3.28 16.90
CA PRO A 54 14.71 -3.10 18.03
C PRO A 54 15.50 -4.36 18.40
N LYS A 55 14.97 -5.57 18.18
CA LYS A 55 15.66 -6.84 18.46
C LYS A 55 16.86 -7.08 17.54
N ILE A 56 16.84 -6.50 16.34
CA ILE A 56 17.90 -6.59 15.33
C ILE A 56 18.86 -5.39 15.41
N GLY A 57 18.45 -4.31 16.08
CA GLY A 57 19.22 -3.06 16.15
C GLY A 57 19.10 -2.19 14.89
N CYS A 58 18.02 -2.36 14.11
CA CYS A 58 17.72 -1.54 12.94
C CYS A 58 16.48 -0.67 13.17
N THR A 59 16.28 0.31 12.30
CA THR A 59 15.04 1.13 12.35
C THR A 59 13.87 0.35 11.72
N PRO A 60 12.63 0.57 12.17
CA PRO A 60 11.43 -0.03 11.58
C PRO A 60 11.34 0.19 10.05
N GLU A 61 11.74 1.37 9.58
CA GLU A 61 11.77 1.71 8.16
C GLU A 61 12.79 0.88 7.36
N THR A 62 13.95 0.61 7.96
CA THR A 62 14.98 -0.25 7.35
C THR A 62 14.45 -1.67 7.18
N LEU A 63 13.82 -2.24 8.22
CA LEU A 63 13.24 -3.58 8.17
C LEU A 63 12.08 -3.65 7.15
N ARG A 64 11.24 -2.61 7.08
CA ARG A 64 10.19 -2.50 6.05
C ARG A 64 10.77 -2.52 4.64
N SER A 65 11.85 -1.78 4.40
CA SER A 65 12.54 -1.76 3.10
C SER A 65 13.08 -3.14 2.74
N TRP A 66 13.70 -3.85 3.67
CA TRP A 66 14.19 -5.22 3.42
C TRP A 66 13.07 -6.21 3.15
N HIS A 67 11.97 -6.14 3.90
CA HIS A 67 10.79 -6.97 3.66
C HIS A 67 10.20 -6.72 2.25
N LYS A 68 10.06 -5.45 1.85
CA LYS A 68 9.60 -5.11 0.50
C LYS A 68 10.51 -5.70 -0.59
N ASN A 69 11.82 -5.48 -0.48
CA ASN A 69 12.80 -6.04 -1.41
C ASN A 69 12.80 -7.57 -1.43
N HIS A 70 12.49 -8.22 -0.31
CA HIS A 70 12.35 -9.68 -0.24
C HIS A 70 11.10 -10.13 -1.00
N VAL A 71 9.94 -9.51 -0.76
CA VAL A 71 8.70 -9.81 -1.47
C VAL A 71 8.88 -9.64 -2.99
N ASP A 72 9.49 -8.52 -3.42
CA ASP A 72 9.77 -8.23 -4.82
C ASP A 72 10.73 -9.26 -5.48
N LYS A 73 11.61 -9.91 -4.69
CA LYS A 73 12.49 -10.99 -5.17
C LYS A 73 11.80 -12.35 -5.16
N THR A 74 10.95 -12.62 -4.18
CA THR A 74 10.23 -13.89 -4.04
C THR A 74 9.09 -14.02 -5.04
N ILE A 75 8.48 -12.90 -5.44
CA ILE A 75 7.49 -12.87 -6.49
C ILE A 75 8.17 -12.26 -7.72
N PRO A 76 8.74 -13.06 -8.63
CA PRO A 76 9.39 -12.51 -9.81
C PRO A 76 8.39 -11.63 -10.56
N ALA A 77 8.82 -10.42 -10.94
CA ALA A 77 7.99 -9.41 -11.60
C ALA A 77 7.17 -9.95 -12.79
N ASN A 78 7.65 -11.03 -13.44
CA ASN A 78 6.93 -11.74 -14.49
C ASN A 78 5.60 -12.35 -14.00
N ILE A 79 5.56 -13.00 -12.84
CA ILE A 79 4.33 -13.60 -12.28
C ILE A 79 3.35 -12.52 -11.82
N GLN A 80 3.85 -11.39 -11.29
CA GLN A 80 2.98 -10.24 -10.97
C GLN A 80 2.44 -9.56 -12.23
N ALA A 81 3.22 -9.46 -13.30
CA ALA A 81 2.79 -8.87 -14.56
C ALA A 81 1.76 -9.77 -15.27
N GLN A 82 1.98 -11.09 -15.28
CA GLN A 82 1.05 -12.06 -15.86
C GLN A 82 -0.30 -12.05 -15.13
N SER A 83 -0.30 -12.18 -13.80
CA SER A 83 -1.55 -12.16 -13.02
C SER A 83 -2.29 -10.82 -13.09
N GLN A 84 -1.58 -9.69 -13.15
CA GLN A 84 -2.20 -8.38 -13.33
C GLN A 84 -2.77 -8.20 -14.74
N ALA A 85 -2.07 -8.65 -15.79
CA ALA A 85 -2.57 -8.56 -17.17
C ALA A 85 -3.84 -9.39 -17.37
N GLU A 86 -3.92 -10.58 -16.78
CA GLU A 86 -5.13 -11.40 -16.78
C GLU A 86 -6.29 -10.70 -16.06
N ARG A 87 -6.03 -10.12 -14.88
CA ARG A 87 -7.04 -9.38 -14.13
C ARG A 87 -7.52 -8.13 -14.88
N ILE A 88 -6.62 -7.40 -15.53
CA ILE A 88 -6.96 -6.22 -16.33
C ILE A 88 -7.85 -6.63 -17.50
N LYS A 89 -7.49 -7.70 -18.22
CA LYS A 89 -8.27 -8.19 -19.36
C LYS A 89 -9.69 -8.59 -18.97
N GLU A 90 -9.86 -9.26 -17.83
CA GLU A 90 -11.18 -9.61 -17.28
C GLU A 90 -11.99 -8.34 -16.95
N LEU A 91 -11.38 -7.41 -16.22
CA LEU A 91 -12.03 -6.15 -15.83
C LEU A 91 -12.41 -5.28 -17.04
N GLU A 92 -11.59 -5.28 -18.10
CA GLU A 92 -11.90 -4.58 -19.36
C GLU A 92 -13.06 -5.24 -20.11
N ARG A 93 -13.16 -6.57 -20.07
CA ARG A 93 -14.29 -7.29 -20.65
C ARG A 93 -15.59 -6.93 -19.92
N GLU A 94 -15.57 -7.02 -18.59
CA GLU A 94 -16.71 -6.66 -17.75
C GLU A 94 -17.13 -5.20 -17.96
N ASN A 95 -16.17 -4.27 -18.03
CA ASN A 95 -16.46 -2.86 -18.33
C ASN A 95 -17.11 -2.66 -19.70
N ARG A 96 -16.70 -3.41 -20.73
CA ARG A 96 -17.32 -3.32 -22.06
C ARG A 96 -18.76 -3.81 -22.03
N GLU A 97 -19.02 -4.94 -21.37
CA GLU A 97 -20.36 -5.50 -21.24
C GLU A 97 -21.28 -4.56 -20.45
N LEU A 98 -20.79 -3.99 -19.35
CA LEU A 98 -21.54 -2.99 -18.58
C LEU A 98 -21.82 -1.72 -19.37
N LYS A 99 -20.86 -1.21 -20.16
CA LYS A 99 -21.08 -0.06 -21.04
C LYS A 99 -22.11 -0.37 -22.11
N GLN A 100 -22.06 -1.55 -22.72
CA GLN A 100 -23.02 -1.96 -23.74
C GLN A 100 -24.43 -2.09 -23.17
N ALA A 101 -24.58 -2.69 -21.99
CA ALA A 101 -25.86 -2.76 -21.27
C ALA A 101 -26.41 -1.36 -20.95
N ASN A 102 -25.56 -0.46 -20.45
CA ASN A 102 -25.95 0.92 -20.18
C ASN A 102 -26.41 1.66 -21.44
N GLU A 103 -25.76 1.44 -22.59
CA GLU A 103 -26.19 2.05 -23.85
C GLU A 103 -27.54 1.51 -24.33
N ILE A 104 -27.82 0.21 -24.15
CA ILE A 104 -29.15 -0.36 -24.44
C ILE A 104 -30.21 0.26 -23.53
N ILE A 105 -29.94 0.36 -22.24
CA ILE A 105 -30.87 0.95 -21.26
C ILE A 105 -31.14 2.42 -21.60
N LYS A 106 -30.10 3.21 -21.93
CA LYS A 106 -30.27 4.62 -22.35
C LYS A 106 -31.09 4.74 -23.62
N LYS A 107 -30.84 3.89 -24.63
CA LYS A 107 -31.62 3.87 -25.87
C LYS A 107 -33.08 3.50 -25.62
N ALA A 108 -33.33 2.51 -24.76
CA ALA A 108 -34.68 2.13 -24.34
C ALA A 108 -35.36 3.28 -23.61
N ALA A 109 -34.69 3.91 -22.65
CA ALA A 109 -35.22 5.07 -21.93
C ALA A 109 -35.55 6.24 -22.87
N ALA A 110 -34.67 6.54 -23.85
CA ALA A 110 -34.93 7.55 -24.86
C ALA A 110 -36.12 7.19 -25.77
N PHE A 111 -36.25 5.92 -26.15
CA PHE A 111 -37.38 5.42 -26.94
C PHE A 111 -38.71 5.56 -26.18
N PHE A 112 -38.74 5.16 -24.91
CA PHE A 112 -39.93 5.29 -24.07
C PHE A 112 -40.29 6.75 -23.80
N ALA A 113 -39.32 7.62 -23.51
CA ALA A 113 -39.55 9.05 -23.34
C ALA A 113 -40.12 9.70 -24.62
N GLN A 114 -39.62 9.32 -25.80
CA GLN A 114 -40.16 9.80 -27.08
C GLN A 114 -41.60 9.31 -27.32
N ALA A 115 -41.90 8.05 -26.99
CA ALA A 115 -43.23 7.47 -27.13
C ALA A 115 -44.26 8.09 -26.16
N GLU A 116 -43.85 8.52 -24.96
CA GLU A 116 -44.69 9.29 -24.05
C GLU A 116 -44.98 10.70 -24.58
N LEU A 117 -44.01 11.35 -25.23
CA LEU A 117 -44.22 12.68 -25.85
C LEU A 117 -45.14 12.64 -27.07
N ASP A 118 -45.11 11.54 -27.84
CA ASP A 118 -45.96 11.35 -29.03
C ASP A 118 -47.41 10.98 -28.63
N ARG A 119 -47.60 10.35 -27.47
CA ARG A 119 -48.90 10.22 -26.79
C ARG A 119 -49.24 11.50 -26.03
N LYS A 120 -49.41 12.63 -26.72
CA LYS A 120 -50.05 13.79 -26.06
C LYS A 120 -51.46 13.39 -25.57
N PRO A 121 -51.83 13.67 -24.31
CA PRO A 121 -53.19 13.50 -23.84
C PRO A 121 -54.11 14.43 -24.62
N LYS A 122 -55.27 13.90 -25.01
CA LYS A 122 -56.37 14.62 -25.64
C LYS A 122 -57.06 15.55 -24.64
#